data_AF-A0A0N4VWD9-F1
#
_entry.id   AF-A0A0N4VWD9-F1
#
_cell.length_a   1.000
_cell.length_b   1.000
_cell.length_c   1.000
_cell.angle_alpha   90.00
_cell.angle_beta   90.00
_cell.angle_gamma   90.00
#
_symmetry.space_group_name_H-M   'P 1'
#
loop_
_entity.id
_entity.type
_entity.pdbx_description
1 polymer ?
#
loop_
_entity_poly.entity_id
_entity_poly.type
_entity_poly.pdbx_seq_one_letter_code
_entity_poly.pdbx_strand_id
1 'polypeptide(L)'
;MKLLNSLSFEVNERTAWIDGSFVYSVMEAWVATMRSFQNGTLREGTQKRYPPLNNPHIPLNNPPPPQIHRLMNPDRLFLLGDSRVNENPGLLSFGIILYRWHNIMAQRMQEQHPDWTDEELFQAARRWLIATLQKIIFYDFLPALINEEVKPYTKYMPHVPPGISHAFAAAAFRFPHSIVPPAMILRKNVNACKFREEVGGFPALRLCQNWWNAQDIVQEYSVDEIILGMASQVSEADDIIVVEDLRDFIFGPMHFTRLDVVASSIMRGRDNGLPSYN
;
A
#
# COMPACT_ATOMS: atom_id res chain seq x y z
N MET A 1 43.39 5.78 -18.09
CA MET A 1 42.75 5.53 -16.79
C MET A 1 41.58 6.51 -16.66
N LYS A 2 40.38 6.12 -17.13
CA LYS A 2 39.17 6.95 -16.97
C LYS A 2 38.71 6.76 -15.53
N LEU A 3 38.84 7.81 -14.72
CA LEU A 3 38.20 7.90 -13.41
C LEU A 3 36.69 7.78 -13.63
N LEU A 4 36.10 6.66 -13.18
CA LEU A 4 34.67 6.54 -12.98
C LEU A 4 34.30 7.49 -11.84
N ASN A 5 33.95 8.74 -12.17
CA ASN A 5 33.23 9.63 -11.28
C ASN A 5 31.77 9.15 -11.15
N SER A 6 31.56 7.90 -10.73
CA SER A 6 30.22 7.41 -10.40
C SER A 6 29.98 7.67 -8.92
N LEU A 7 29.16 8.67 -8.63
CA LEU A 7 28.51 8.81 -7.32
C LEU A 7 27.70 7.54 -7.03
N SER A 8 27.52 7.19 -5.77
CA SER A 8 26.61 6.11 -5.36
C SER A 8 25.17 6.49 -5.70
N PHE A 9 24.42 5.59 -6.34
CA PHE A 9 23.00 5.76 -6.65
C PHE A 9 22.20 4.65 -5.97
N GLU A 10 21.13 5.01 -5.26
CA GLU A 10 20.16 4.04 -4.73
C GLU A 10 19.33 3.42 -5.85
N VAL A 11 18.88 2.18 -5.65
CA VAL A 11 18.13 1.41 -6.64
C VAL A 11 16.64 1.44 -6.29
N ASN A 12 15.79 1.71 -7.28
CA ASN A 12 14.35 1.50 -7.13
C ASN A 12 14.04 0.00 -7.25
N GLU A 13 13.62 -0.61 -6.15
CA GLU A 13 13.21 -2.02 -6.11
C GLU A 13 11.80 -2.27 -6.70
N ARG A 14 11.14 -1.23 -7.22
CA ARG A 14 9.81 -1.31 -7.84
C ARG A 14 9.80 -0.73 -9.25
N THR A 15 8.71 -0.95 -9.99
CA THR A 15 8.47 -0.25 -11.25
C THR A 15 8.25 1.24 -10.96
N ALA A 16 8.78 2.11 -11.83
CA ALA A 16 8.55 3.55 -11.73
C ALA A 16 7.14 3.96 -12.23
N TRP A 17 6.44 3.04 -12.89
CA TRP A 17 5.13 3.26 -13.48
C TRP A 17 4.02 3.17 -12.44
N ILE A 18 2.93 3.91 -12.66
CA ILE A 18 1.67 3.69 -11.94
C ILE A 18 0.94 2.53 -12.63
N ASP A 19 1.41 1.31 -12.39
CA ASP A 19 1.02 0.07 -13.08
C ASP A 19 0.38 -0.96 -12.15
N GLY A 20 0.03 -0.54 -10.92
CA GLY A 20 -0.55 -1.44 -9.93
C GLY A 20 0.42 -2.52 -9.45
N SER A 21 1.74 -2.32 -9.56
CA SER A 21 2.74 -3.29 -9.08
C SER A 21 2.65 -3.64 -7.60
N PHE A 22 2.04 -2.81 -6.76
CA PHE A 22 1.76 -3.19 -5.36
C PHE A 22 0.61 -4.21 -5.23
N VAL A 23 -0.25 -4.33 -6.25
CA VAL A 23 -1.29 -5.37 -6.37
C VAL A 23 -0.76 -6.58 -7.13
N TYR A 24 0.00 -6.35 -8.21
CA TYR A 24 0.46 -7.38 -9.15
C TYR A 24 1.96 -7.65 -9.09
N SER A 25 2.65 -7.30 -8.01
CA SER A 25 4.10 -7.43 -7.89
C SER A 25 4.91 -6.73 -9.02
N VAL A 26 6.23 -6.90 -8.93
CA VAL A 26 7.17 -6.54 -10.01
C VAL A 26 7.78 -7.77 -10.67
N MET A 27 7.39 -8.97 -10.22
CA MET A 27 7.89 -10.24 -10.69
C MET A 27 6.73 -11.10 -11.19
N GLU A 28 6.73 -11.48 -12.47
CA GLU A 28 5.66 -12.32 -13.05
C GLU A 28 5.53 -13.68 -12.34
N ALA A 29 6.65 -14.25 -11.86
CA ALA A 29 6.62 -15.46 -11.03
C ALA A 29 5.82 -15.27 -9.74
N TRP A 30 5.87 -14.08 -9.13
CA TRP A 30 5.10 -13.76 -7.93
C TRP A 30 3.60 -13.68 -8.25
N VAL A 31 3.25 -12.98 -9.33
CA VAL A 31 1.86 -12.88 -9.81
C VAL A 31 1.26 -14.25 -10.09
N ALA A 32 2.04 -15.13 -10.72
CA ALA A 32 1.63 -16.50 -10.97
C ALA A 32 1.22 -17.22 -9.68
N THR A 33 1.94 -17.01 -8.56
CA THR A 33 1.54 -17.61 -7.26
C THR A 33 0.26 -17.00 -6.66
N MET A 34 -0.10 -15.79 -7.09
CA MET A 34 -1.31 -15.10 -6.65
C MET A 34 -2.54 -15.40 -7.51
N ARG A 35 -2.36 -15.93 -8.73
CA ARG A 35 -3.44 -16.25 -9.65
C ARG A 35 -4.13 -17.56 -9.29
N SER A 36 -5.43 -17.64 -9.55
CA SER A 36 -6.17 -18.91 -9.48
C SER A 36 -6.00 -19.74 -10.75
N PHE A 37 -5.63 -19.09 -11.86
CA PHE A 37 -5.68 -19.63 -13.23
C PHE A 37 -7.07 -20.15 -13.62
N GLN A 38 -8.12 -19.57 -13.02
CA GLN A 38 -9.51 -19.83 -13.32
C GLN A 38 -10.27 -18.50 -13.46
N ASN A 39 -10.98 -18.35 -14.58
CA ASN A 39 -11.84 -17.20 -14.89
C ASN A 39 -11.13 -15.83 -14.78
N GLY A 40 -9.81 -15.78 -14.94
CA GLY A 40 -9.00 -14.58 -14.88
C GLY A 40 -8.86 -13.97 -13.49
N THR A 41 -9.08 -14.73 -12.43
CA THR A 41 -9.12 -14.22 -11.05
C THR A 41 -7.80 -14.37 -10.29
N LEU A 42 -7.60 -13.53 -9.29
CA LEU A 42 -6.64 -13.79 -8.22
C LEU A 42 -7.22 -14.86 -7.27
N ARG A 43 -6.36 -15.76 -6.81
CA ARG A 43 -6.69 -16.88 -5.91
C ARG A 43 -7.12 -16.35 -4.56
N GLU A 44 -8.29 -16.73 -4.08
CA GLU A 44 -8.76 -16.42 -2.72
C GLU A 44 -8.19 -17.41 -1.69
N GLY A 45 -8.08 -16.96 -0.44
CA GLY A 45 -7.74 -17.81 0.70
C GLY A 45 -8.90 -18.65 1.19
N THR A 46 -8.74 -19.23 2.38
CA THR A 46 -9.83 -19.94 3.09
C THR A 46 -11.00 -19.01 3.41
N GLN A 47 -10.72 -17.73 3.68
CA GLN A 47 -11.73 -16.70 3.85
C GLN A 47 -12.10 -16.08 2.49
N LYS A 48 -13.38 -16.19 2.12
CA LYS A 48 -13.89 -15.63 0.86
C LYS A 48 -13.64 -14.12 0.77
N ARG A 49 -13.26 -13.63 -0.41
CA ARG A 49 -12.89 -12.22 -0.71
C ARG A 49 -11.61 -11.74 0.00
N TYR A 50 -10.78 -12.64 0.49
CA TYR A 50 -9.46 -12.32 1.02
C TYR A 50 -8.38 -13.07 0.22
N PRO A 51 -7.17 -12.49 0.07
CA PRO A 51 -6.04 -13.22 -0.47
C PRO A 51 -5.72 -14.45 0.39
N PRO A 52 -5.01 -15.46 -0.14
CA PRO A 52 -4.43 -16.51 0.67
C PRO A 52 -3.44 -15.91 1.67
N LEU A 53 -3.40 -16.53 2.83
CA LEU A 53 -2.29 -16.38 3.75
C LEU A 53 -1.02 -16.97 3.12
N ASN A 54 0.14 -16.47 3.54
CA ASN A 54 1.42 -16.90 3.02
C ASN A 54 1.65 -18.40 3.26
N ASN A 55 1.88 -19.15 2.19
CA ASN A 55 2.23 -20.57 2.15
C ASN A 55 2.60 -20.89 0.68
N PRO A 56 3.76 -21.47 0.29
CA PRO A 56 4.81 -22.14 1.06
C PRO A 56 6.01 -21.25 1.44
N HIS A 57 5.91 -20.50 2.55
CA HIS A 57 6.98 -19.64 3.09
C HIS A 57 7.64 -18.72 2.05
N ILE A 58 6.82 -18.06 1.23
CA ILE A 58 7.35 -17.03 0.33
C ILE A 58 8.04 -15.96 1.20
N PRO A 59 9.26 -15.50 0.85
CA PRO A 59 10.05 -14.59 1.68
C PRO A 59 9.45 -13.18 1.66
N LEU A 60 8.36 -12.99 2.38
CA LEU A 60 7.73 -11.69 2.62
C LEU A 60 8.55 -10.90 3.65
N ASN A 61 8.48 -9.57 3.53
CA ASN A 61 8.91 -8.67 4.61
C ASN A 61 8.10 -9.03 5.86
N ASN A 62 8.80 -9.42 6.93
CA ASN A 62 8.18 -9.85 8.18
C ASN A 62 8.97 -9.30 9.37
N PRO A 63 9.06 -7.97 9.54
CA PRO A 63 9.64 -7.42 10.76
C PRO A 63 8.78 -7.81 11.98
N PRO A 64 9.41 -7.96 13.15
CA PRO A 64 8.70 -8.31 14.38
C PRO A 64 7.69 -7.21 14.74
N PRO A 65 6.41 -7.53 15.00
CA PRO A 65 5.44 -6.54 15.44
C PRO A 65 5.91 -5.89 16.75
N PRO A 66 6.03 -4.55 16.79
CA PRO A 66 6.65 -3.89 17.92
C PRO A 66 5.96 -4.10 19.27
N GLN A 67 4.64 -4.31 19.30
CA GLN A 67 3.87 -4.58 20.53
C GLN A 67 4.12 -6.01 21.07
N ILE A 68 4.50 -6.94 20.20
CA ILE A 68 4.64 -8.37 20.55
C ILE A 68 6.10 -8.70 20.90
N HIS A 69 7.05 -7.82 20.53
CA HIS A 69 8.48 -7.92 20.87
C HIS A 69 9.14 -9.25 20.46
N ARG A 70 8.61 -9.91 19.41
CA ARG A 70 9.19 -11.14 18.85
C ARG A 70 8.89 -11.28 17.37
N LEU A 71 9.74 -12.03 16.67
CA LEU A 71 9.45 -12.43 15.30
C LEU A 71 8.30 -13.44 15.29
N MET A 72 7.26 -13.15 14.51
CA MET A 72 6.11 -14.03 14.33
C MET A 72 6.22 -14.84 13.04
N ASN A 73 5.50 -15.96 12.95
CA ASN A 73 5.49 -16.78 11.74
C ASN A 73 4.96 -15.94 10.54
N PRO A 74 5.71 -15.82 9.42
CA PRO A 74 5.28 -15.10 8.23
C PRO A 74 4.03 -15.70 7.55
N ASP A 75 3.63 -16.93 7.88
CA ASP A 75 2.41 -17.57 7.37
C ASP A 75 1.15 -16.80 7.71
N ARG A 76 1.18 -15.93 8.74
CA ARG A 76 0.05 -15.06 9.10
C ARG A 76 -0.20 -13.93 8.10
N LEU A 77 0.77 -13.59 7.25
CA LEU A 77 0.70 -12.43 6.35
C LEU A 77 -0.12 -12.77 5.11
N PHE A 78 -0.89 -11.82 4.59
CA PHE A 78 -1.58 -12.00 3.31
C PHE A 78 -0.59 -11.93 2.14
N LEU A 79 -0.75 -12.83 1.18
CA LEU A 79 0.04 -12.84 -0.05
C LEU A 79 -0.55 -11.82 -1.05
N LEU A 80 0.09 -10.66 -1.12
CA LEU A 80 -0.23 -9.56 -2.02
C LEU A 80 0.98 -9.24 -2.92
N GLY A 81 0.79 -8.34 -3.90
CA GLY A 81 1.85 -8.00 -4.86
C GLY A 81 3.10 -7.40 -4.22
N ASP A 82 2.91 -6.58 -3.19
CA ASP A 82 3.97 -6.05 -2.35
C ASP A 82 3.79 -6.47 -0.88
N SER A 83 4.84 -7.05 -0.30
CA SER A 83 4.83 -7.54 1.08
C SER A 83 4.57 -6.44 2.12
N ARG A 84 4.95 -5.19 1.82
CA ARG A 84 4.78 -4.02 2.71
C ARG A 84 3.32 -3.60 2.86
N VAL A 85 2.42 -4.09 2.01
CA VAL A 85 0.98 -3.85 2.18
C VAL A 85 0.47 -4.40 3.52
N ASN A 86 1.18 -5.36 4.12
CA ASN A 86 0.91 -5.93 5.44
C ASN A 86 1.35 -5.04 6.63
N GLU A 87 1.94 -3.87 6.38
CA GLU A 87 2.54 -2.99 7.39
C GLU A 87 1.53 -2.45 8.42
N ASN A 88 0.34 -2.04 7.98
CA ASN A 88 -0.70 -1.53 8.88
C ASN A 88 -2.11 -1.86 8.36
N PRO A 89 -3.13 -1.86 9.23
CA PRO A 89 -4.50 -2.23 8.86
C PRO A 89 -5.11 -1.41 7.73
N GLY A 90 -4.82 -0.10 7.67
CA GLY A 90 -5.33 0.79 6.63
C GLY A 90 -4.76 0.45 5.25
N LEU A 91 -3.44 0.32 5.17
CA LEU A 91 -2.75 -0.06 3.93
C LEU A 91 -3.16 -1.47 3.46
N LEU A 92 -3.25 -2.42 4.39
CA LEU A 92 -3.68 -3.78 4.08
C LEU A 92 -5.11 -3.80 3.54
N SER A 93 -6.02 -3.06 4.17
CA SER A 93 -7.42 -2.96 3.73
C SER A 93 -7.54 -2.34 2.34
N PHE A 94 -6.74 -1.30 2.05
CA PHE A 94 -6.71 -0.68 0.73
C PHE A 94 -6.22 -1.65 -0.35
N GLY A 95 -5.15 -2.40 -0.07
CA GLY A 95 -4.66 -3.45 -0.95
C GLY A 95 -5.70 -4.55 -1.21
N ILE A 96 -6.42 -4.99 -0.16
CA ILE A 96 -7.45 -6.02 -0.29
C ILE A 96 -8.67 -5.50 -1.08
N ILE A 97 -9.05 -4.23 -0.97
CA ILE A 97 -10.11 -3.65 -1.82
C ILE A 97 -9.74 -3.73 -3.30
N LEU A 98 -8.50 -3.40 -3.66
CA LEU A 98 -8.06 -3.46 -5.05
C LEU A 98 -7.95 -4.92 -5.54
N TYR A 99 -7.48 -5.81 -4.69
CA TYR A 99 -7.51 -7.25 -4.94
C TYR A 99 -8.95 -7.74 -5.25
N ARG A 100 -9.93 -7.34 -4.42
CA ARG A 100 -11.36 -7.67 -4.64
C ARG A 100 -11.88 -7.04 -5.93
N TRP A 101 -11.48 -5.80 -6.21
CA TRP A 101 -11.88 -5.10 -7.43
C TRP A 101 -11.41 -5.81 -8.69
N HIS A 102 -10.19 -6.36 -8.71
CA HIS A 102 -9.73 -7.18 -9.82
C HIS A 102 -10.63 -8.40 -10.05
N ASN A 103 -10.96 -9.15 -8.99
CA ASN A 103 -11.83 -10.33 -9.12
C ASN A 103 -13.25 -9.96 -9.59
N ILE A 104 -13.80 -8.84 -9.11
CA ILE A 104 -15.09 -8.32 -9.59
C ILE A 104 -15.02 -7.99 -11.08
N MET A 105 -13.94 -7.35 -11.53
CA MET A 105 -13.77 -7.00 -12.95
C MET A 105 -13.56 -8.24 -13.83
N ALA A 106 -12.78 -9.22 -13.38
CA ALA A 106 -12.60 -10.49 -14.08
C ALA A 106 -13.94 -11.23 -14.25
N GLN A 107 -14.76 -11.30 -13.20
CA GLN A 107 -16.09 -11.89 -13.27
C GLN A 107 -17.00 -11.14 -14.26
N ARG A 108 -17.05 -9.80 -14.19
CA ARG A 108 -17.85 -8.98 -15.13
C ARG A 108 -17.41 -9.18 -16.57
N MET A 109 -16.11 -9.31 -16.82
CA MET A 109 -15.57 -9.57 -18.16
C MET A 109 -15.92 -10.98 -18.63
N GLN A 110 -15.88 -11.99 -17.75
CA GLN A 110 -16.30 -13.36 -18.07
C GLN A 110 -17.79 -13.43 -18.45
N GLU A 111 -18.64 -12.68 -17.76
CA GLU A 111 -20.08 -12.58 -18.07
C GLU A 111 -20.33 -11.93 -19.45
N GLN A 112 -19.49 -10.96 -19.85
CA GLN A 112 -19.61 -10.26 -21.14
C GLN A 112 -18.92 -10.99 -22.29
N HIS A 113 -17.86 -11.75 -22.00
CA HIS A 113 -17.04 -12.49 -22.94
C HIS A 113 -16.85 -13.94 -22.48
N PRO A 114 -17.88 -14.81 -22.60
CA PRO A 114 -17.82 -16.18 -22.12
C PRO A 114 -16.78 -17.07 -22.83
N ASP A 115 -16.33 -16.64 -24.02
CA ASP A 115 -15.37 -17.31 -24.88
C ASP A 115 -13.91 -16.98 -24.56
N TRP A 116 -13.65 -15.97 -23.73
CA TRP A 116 -12.29 -15.59 -23.36
C TRP A 116 -11.62 -16.62 -22.43
N THR A 117 -10.33 -16.82 -22.66
CA THR A 117 -9.46 -17.64 -21.81
C THR A 117 -9.17 -16.97 -20.46
N ASP A 118 -8.69 -17.75 -19.48
CA ASP A 118 -8.22 -17.21 -18.20
C ASP A 118 -7.21 -16.07 -18.35
N GLU A 119 -6.27 -16.21 -19.28
CA GLU A 119 -5.22 -15.20 -19.51
C GLU A 119 -5.81 -13.90 -20.07
N GLU A 120 -6.71 -13.99 -21.05
CA GLU A 120 -7.37 -12.82 -21.63
C GLU A 120 -8.17 -12.06 -20.57
N LEU A 121 -8.93 -12.79 -19.73
CA LEU A 121 -9.70 -12.22 -18.63
C LEU A 121 -8.79 -11.57 -17.58
N PHE A 122 -7.73 -12.26 -17.17
CA PHE A 122 -6.78 -11.74 -16.17
C PHE A 122 -6.13 -10.44 -16.66
N GLN A 123 -5.62 -10.43 -17.89
CA GLN A 123 -4.96 -9.24 -18.46
C GLN A 123 -5.94 -8.09 -18.70
N ALA A 124 -7.19 -8.38 -19.08
CA ALA A 124 -8.22 -7.37 -19.20
C ALA A 124 -8.58 -6.75 -17.84
N ALA A 125 -8.80 -7.58 -16.81
CA ALA A 125 -9.08 -7.12 -15.46
C ALA A 125 -7.90 -6.35 -14.85
N ARG A 126 -6.66 -6.81 -15.07
CA ARG A 126 -5.42 -6.11 -14.71
C ARG A 126 -5.36 -4.73 -15.35
N ARG A 127 -5.58 -4.65 -16.67
CA ARG A 127 -5.57 -3.37 -17.42
C ARG A 127 -6.63 -2.40 -16.91
N TRP A 128 -7.83 -2.90 -16.60
CA TRP A 128 -8.91 -2.09 -16.07
C TRP A 128 -8.60 -1.52 -14.68
N LEU A 129 -8.05 -2.35 -13.79
CA LEU A 129 -7.63 -1.91 -12.47
C LEU A 129 -6.53 -0.85 -12.57
N ILE A 130 -5.53 -1.06 -13.42
CA ILE A 130 -4.44 -0.10 -13.65
C ILE A 130 -4.99 1.23 -14.16
N ALA A 131 -5.89 1.21 -15.15
CA ALA A 131 -6.52 2.42 -15.66
C ALA A 131 -7.35 3.14 -14.59
N THR A 132 -8.06 2.38 -13.75
CA THR A 132 -8.83 2.92 -12.62
C THR A 132 -7.91 3.61 -11.62
N LEU A 133 -6.79 2.97 -11.24
CA LEU A 133 -5.79 3.55 -10.35
C LEU A 133 -5.17 4.82 -10.92
N GLN A 134 -4.75 4.80 -12.18
CA GLN A 134 -4.19 5.99 -12.84
C GLN A 134 -5.20 7.14 -12.88
N LYS A 135 -6.47 6.86 -13.17
CA LYS A 135 -7.54 7.86 -13.16
C LYS A 135 -7.69 8.47 -11.76
N ILE A 136 -7.82 7.63 -10.73
CA ILE A 136 -7.99 8.10 -9.35
C ILE A 136 -6.80 8.95 -8.93
N ILE A 137 -5.58 8.50 -9.23
CA ILE A 137 -4.36 9.22 -8.84
C ILE A 137 -4.27 10.58 -9.54
N PHE A 138 -4.41 10.64 -10.86
CA PHE A 138 -4.18 11.88 -11.61
C PHE A 138 -5.35 12.86 -11.58
N TYR A 139 -6.59 12.38 -11.51
CA TYR A 139 -7.77 13.24 -11.69
C TYR A 139 -8.58 13.45 -10.41
N ASP A 140 -8.37 12.65 -9.37
CA ASP A 140 -9.06 12.82 -8.08
C ASP A 140 -8.06 13.18 -6.97
N PHE A 141 -7.06 12.31 -6.72
CA PHE A 141 -6.13 12.45 -5.60
C PHE A 141 -5.14 13.59 -5.79
N LEU A 142 -4.43 13.65 -6.92
CA LEU A 142 -3.40 14.66 -7.15
C LEU A 142 -3.98 16.09 -7.12
N PRO A 143 -5.09 16.41 -7.81
CA PRO A 143 -5.69 17.74 -7.73
C PRO A 143 -6.13 18.13 -6.32
N ALA A 144 -6.70 17.18 -5.56
CA ALA A 144 -7.08 17.42 -4.17
C ALA A 144 -5.86 17.65 -3.27
N LEU A 145 -4.74 16.98 -3.56
CA LEU A 145 -3.51 17.10 -2.79
C LEU A 145 -2.80 18.44 -3.01
N ILE A 146 -2.60 18.84 -4.28
CA ILE A 146 -1.85 20.07 -4.59
C ILE A 146 -2.75 21.30 -4.68
N ASN A 147 -4.07 21.12 -4.59
CA ASN A 147 -5.08 22.17 -4.77
C ASN A 147 -4.94 22.91 -6.13
N GLU A 148 -4.56 22.18 -7.18
CA GLU A 148 -4.40 22.67 -8.55
C GLU A 148 -4.91 21.63 -9.56
N GLU A 149 -5.45 22.09 -10.68
CA GLU A 149 -5.87 21.18 -11.76
C GLU A 149 -4.67 20.58 -12.50
N VAL A 150 -4.73 19.28 -12.75
CA VAL A 150 -3.75 18.61 -13.60
C VAL A 150 -3.98 19.00 -15.06
N LYS A 151 -2.92 19.46 -15.72
CA LYS A 151 -2.97 19.83 -17.15
C LYS A 151 -3.51 18.66 -17.99
N PRO A 152 -4.42 18.91 -18.95
CA PRO A 152 -4.95 17.86 -19.81
C PRO A 152 -3.84 17.08 -20.50
N TYR A 153 -3.95 15.75 -20.46
CA TYR A 153 -3.03 14.87 -21.18
C TYR A 153 -3.17 15.07 -22.70
N THR A 154 -2.05 15.30 -23.38
CA THR A 154 -2.05 15.57 -24.83
C THR A 154 -1.61 14.37 -25.65
N LYS A 155 -0.49 13.74 -25.27
CA LYS A 155 0.08 12.58 -25.97
C LYS A 155 1.14 11.89 -25.13
N TYR A 156 1.44 10.65 -25.52
CA TYR A 156 2.57 9.91 -24.98
C TYR A 156 3.88 10.51 -25.50
N MET A 157 4.85 10.70 -24.61
CA MET A 157 6.15 11.28 -24.93
C MET A 157 7.26 10.23 -24.67
N PRO A 158 7.71 9.48 -25.70
CA PRO A 158 8.65 8.36 -25.52
C PRO A 158 10.04 8.77 -25.04
N HIS A 159 10.39 10.05 -25.17
CA HIS A 159 11.71 10.59 -24.78
C HIS A 159 11.74 11.21 -23.38
N VAL A 160 10.60 11.23 -22.67
CA VAL A 160 10.56 11.70 -21.28
C VAL A 160 10.93 10.53 -20.36
N PRO A 161 12.01 10.62 -19.57
CA PRO A 161 12.40 9.56 -18.66
C PRO A 161 11.34 9.43 -17.54
N PRO A 162 10.76 8.24 -17.33
CA PRO A 162 9.71 8.03 -16.32
C PRO A 162 10.27 7.73 -14.92
N GLY A 163 11.60 7.79 -14.76
CA GLY A 163 12.27 7.41 -13.52
C GLY A 163 11.89 8.31 -12.34
N ILE A 164 11.76 7.70 -11.16
CA ILE A 164 11.54 8.43 -9.92
C ILE A 164 12.84 9.09 -9.48
N SER A 165 12.81 10.39 -9.23
CA SER A 165 13.99 11.11 -8.73
C SER A 165 14.28 10.78 -7.26
N HIS A 166 15.55 10.82 -6.86
CA HIS A 166 15.93 10.66 -5.44
C HIS A 166 15.25 11.71 -4.56
N ALA A 167 15.14 12.96 -5.03
CA ALA A 167 14.44 14.02 -4.31
C ALA A 167 12.97 13.66 -4.06
N PHE A 168 12.29 13.04 -5.02
CA PHE A 168 10.91 12.58 -4.84
C PHE A 168 10.83 11.41 -3.85
N ALA A 169 11.64 10.36 -4.04
CA ALA A 169 11.57 9.14 -3.24
C ALA A 169 12.04 9.31 -1.78
N ALA A 170 13.11 10.09 -1.57
CA ALA A 170 13.73 10.23 -0.25
C ALA A 170 13.21 11.44 0.55
N ALA A 171 12.66 12.47 -0.11
CA ALA A 171 12.16 13.67 0.56
C ALA A 171 10.70 14.03 0.22
N ALA A 172 10.38 14.38 -1.04
CA ALA A 172 9.09 15.00 -1.35
C ALA A 172 7.90 14.10 -1.02
N PHE A 173 7.96 12.81 -1.37
CA PHE A 173 6.89 11.85 -1.10
C PHE A 173 6.95 11.26 0.32
N ARG A 174 7.60 11.96 1.27
CA ARG A 174 7.52 11.73 2.71
C ARG A 174 6.50 12.63 3.41
N PHE A 175 5.95 13.63 2.72
CA PHE A 175 4.85 14.44 3.24
C PHE A 175 3.68 13.61 3.83
N PRO A 176 3.34 12.39 3.33
CA PRO A 176 2.23 11.64 3.89
C PRO A 176 2.41 11.31 5.37
N HIS A 177 3.64 11.31 5.90
CA HIS A 177 3.90 11.10 7.33
C HIS A 177 3.34 12.20 8.24
N SER A 178 3.11 13.42 7.73
CA SER A 178 2.50 14.51 8.51
C SER A 178 0.99 14.33 8.66
N ILE A 179 0.31 13.80 7.63
CA ILE A 179 -1.15 13.68 7.60
C ILE A 179 -1.70 12.38 8.21
N VAL A 180 -0.85 11.50 8.75
CA VAL A 180 -1.31 10.23 9.34
C VAL A 180 -1.91 10.44 10.73
N PRO A 181 -3.17 10.04 10.98
CA PRO A 181 -3.77 10.12 12.30
C PRO A 181 -3.18 9.09 13.28
N PRO A 182 -3.17 9.40 14.59
CA PRO A 182 -2.62 8.50 15.61
C PRO A 182 -3.48 7.26 15.83
N ALA A 183 -4.76 7.31 15.46
CA ALA A 183 -5.70 6.21 15.56
C ALA A 183 -6.71 6.25 14.42
N MET A 184 -7.26 5.08 14.07
CA MET A 184 -8.27 4.91 13.04
C MET A 184 -9.63 4.63 13.65
N ILE A 185 -10.65 5.42 13.30
CA ILE A 185 -12.04 5.09 13.63
C ILE A 185 -12.55 4.01 12.68
N LEU A 186 -13.44 3.14 13.17
CA LEU A 186 -14.07 2.10 12.36
C LEU A 186 -15.56 2.39 12.19
N ARG A 187 -16.04 2.34 10.95
CA ARG A 187 -17.45 2.60 10.63
C ARG A 187 -18.15 1.31 10.26
N LYS A 188 -19.23 0.96 10.97
CA LYS A 188 -20.00 -0.27 10.71
C LYS A 188 -20.53 -0.26 9.28
N ASN A 189 -20.47 -1.42 8.62
CA ASN A 189 -21.04 -1.60 7.28
C ASN A 189 -22.56 -1.84 7.36
N VAL A 190 -23.29 -0.81 7.76
CA VAL A 190 -24.76 -0.77 7.83
C VAL A 190 -25.26 0.47 7.08
N ASN A 191 -26.54 0.48 6.72
CA ASN A 191 -27.16 1.64 6.07
C ASN A 191 -27.43 2.80 7.05
N ALA A 192 -26.39 3.23 7.77
CA ALA A 192 -26.39 4.33 8.72
C ALA A 192 -24.94 4.79 9.00
N CYS A 193 -24.76 6.05 9.38
CA CYS A 193 -23.46 6.58 9.83
C CYS A 193 -23.17 6.16 11.29
N LYS A 194 -22.95 4.86 11.52
CA LYS A 194 -22.66 4.31 12.84
C LYS A 194 -21.21 3.88 12.96
N PHE A 195 -20.50 4.46 13.93
CA PHE A 195 -19.13 4.10 14.25
C PHE A 195 -19.08 3.04 15.35
N ARG A 196 -17.96 2.32 15.45
CA ARG A 196 -17.67 1.52 16.64
C ARG A 196 -17.31 2.46 17.79
N GLU A 197 -17.92 2.21 18.94
CA GLU A 197 -17.58 2.90 20.19
C GLU A 197 -16.42 2.19 20.91
N GLU A 198 -16.17 0.92 20.55
CA GLU A 198 -15.11 0.10 21.14
C GLU A 198 -14.43 -0.76 20.05
N VAL A 199 -13.11 -0.65 19.99
CA VAL A 199 -12.16 -1.32 19.10
C VAL A 199 -10.98 -1.73 19.98
N GLY A 200 -10.91 -3.02 20.33
CA GLY A 200 -9.90 -3.52 21.29
C GLY A 200 -9.95 -2.85 22.67
N GLY A 201 -11.13 -2.44 23.15
CA GLY A 201 -11.30 -1.74 24.43
C GLY A 201 -11.15 -0.21 24.36
N PHE A 202 -10.92 0.36 23.18
CA PHE A 202 -10.68 1.79 22.97
C PHE A 202 -11.64 2.38 21.92
N PRO A 203 -11.86 3.71 21.88
CA PRO A 203 -12.78 4.32 20.92
C PRO A 203 -12.31 4.23 19.45
N ALA A 204 -11.02 3.95 19.22
CA ALA A 204 -10.41 3.86 17.91
C ALA A 204 -9.21 2.91 17.93
N LEU A 205 -8.83 2.42 16.76
CA LEU A 205 -7.68 1.53 16.59
C LEU A 205 -6.38 2.34 16.61
N ARG A 206 -5.57 2.21 17.66
CA ARG A 206 -4.30 2.94 17.77
C ARG A 206 -3.26 2.47 16.75
N LEU A 207 -2.62 3.37 16.01
CA LEU A 207 -1.70 3.00 14.94
C LEU A 207 -0.43 2.30 15.45
N CYS A 208 0.22 2.85 16.49
CA CYS A 208 1.50 2.33 16.98
C CYS A 208 1.42 0.90 17.53
N GLN A 209 0.25 0.44 17.94
CA GLN A 209 0.02 -0.92 18.41
C GLN A 209 -0.14 -1.92 17.26
N ASN A 210 -0.48 -1.45 16.05
CA ASN A 210 -0.93 -2.30 14.95
C ASN A 210 0.06 -2.40 13.77
N TRP A 211 1.29 -1.92 13.93
CA TRP A 211 2.36 -2.13 12.95
C TRP A 211 2.69 -3.63 12.81
N TRP A 212 2.63 -4.15 11.58
CA TRP A 212 2.92 -5.53 11.17
C TRP A 212 2.07 -6.62 11.86
N ASN A 213 0.95 -6.21 12.44
CA ASN A 213 -0.11 -7.08 12.98
C ASN A 213 -1.47 -6.81 12.31
N ALA A 214 -1.44 -6.35 11.05
CA ALA A 214 -2.62 -5.88 10.34
C ALA A 214 -3.65 -6.99 10.04
N GLN A 215 -3.20 -8.24 9.91
CA GLN A 215 -4.02 -9.35 9.44
C GLN A 215 -5.08 -9.74 10.46
N ASP A 216 -4.71 -9.78 11.74
CA ASP A 216 -5.64 -10.03 12.85
C ASP A 216 -6.76 -8.98 12.86
N ILE A 217 -6.39 -7.70 12.73
CA ILE A 217 -7.33 -6.57 12.73
C ILE A 217 -8.30 -6.64 11.55
N VAL A 218 -7.79 -6.86 10.33
CA VAL A 218 -8.62 -6.88 9.13
C VAL A 218 -9.56 -8.10 9.13
N GLN A 219 -9.17 -9.20 9.78
CA GLN A 219 -10.04 -10.36 9.99
C GLN A 219 -11.09 -10.11 11.07
N GLU A 220 -10.74 -9.40 12.15
CA GLU A 220 -11.65 -9.08 13.26
C GLU A 220 -12.72 -8.04 12.88
N TYR A 221 -12.33 -6.93 12.24
CA TYR A 221 -13.21 -5.78 11.98
C TYR A 221 -13.71 -5.68 10.54
N SER A 222 -13.20 -6.53 9.64
CA SER A 222 -13.42 -6.50 8.19
C SER A 222 -12.76 -5.31 7.45
N VAL A 223 -12.39 -5.57 6.21
CA VAL A 223 -11.88 -4.56 5.27
C VAL A 223 -12.88 -3.40 5.08
N ASP A 224 -14.17 -3.72 5.03
CA ASP A 224 -15.20 -2.75 4.69
C ASP A 224 -15.31 -1.68 5.80
N GLU A 225 -15.32 -2.08 7.07
CA GLU A 225 -15.45 -1.13 8.17
C GLU A 225 -14.22 -0.23 8.32
N ILE A 226 -13.03 -0.77 8.06
CA ILE A 226 -11.77 -0.02 8.07
C ILE A 226 -11.80 1.05 6.98
N ILE A 227 -12.17 0.68 5.76
CA ILE A 227 -12.18 1.63 4.63
C ILE A 227 -13.28 2.68 4.81
N LEU A 228 -14.46 2.28 5.28
CA LEU A 228 -15.52 3.22 5.60
C LEU A 228 -15.12 4.18 6.72
N GLY A 229 -14.34 3.70 7.70
CA GLY A 229 -13.72 4.52 8.73
C GLY A 229 -12.74 5.54 8.15
N MET A 230 -11.77 5.08 7.36
CA MET A 230 -10.79 5.92 6.67
C MET A 230 -11.44 6.99 5.79
N ALA A 231 -12.51 6.64 5.05
CA ALA A 231 -13.23 7.57 4.21
C ALA A 231 -14.05 8.62 4.98
N SER A 232 -14.35 8.36 6.26
CA SER A 232 -15.13 9.27 7.12
C SER A 232 -14.26 10.09 8.06
N GLN A 233 -13.02 9.66 8.29
CA GLN A 233 -12.07 10.30 9.20
C GLN A 233 -11.28 11.38 8.47
N VAL A 234 -11.15 12.54 9.10
CA VAL A 234 -10.24 13.59 8.63
C VAL A 234 -8.80 13.20 8.98
N SER A 235 -7.87 13.43 8.05
CA SER A 235 -6.45 13.24 8.28
C SER A 235 -5.90 14.23 9.31
N GLU A 236 -4.66 14.05 9.76
CA GLU A 236 -3.96 15.14 10.44
C GLU A 236 -3.69 16.29 9.46
N ALA A 237 -3.33 17.44 10.01
CA ALA A 237 -2.94 18.61 9.22
C ALA A 237 -1.65 18.33 8.43
N ASP A 238 -1.54 18.90 7.23
CA ASP A 238 -0.29 18.92 6.47
C ASP A 238 0.60 20.06 7.00
N ASP A 239 1.38 19.76 8.04
CA ASP A 239 2.26 20.72 8.71
C ASP A 239 3.57 20.09 9.19
N ILE A 240 4.31 20.78 10.07
CA ILE A 240 5.61 20.28 10.57
C ILE A 240 5.46 19.25 11.71
N ILE A 241 4.23 18.96 12.13
CA ILE A 241 3.94 18.04 13.23
C ILE A 241 3.75 16.64 12.64
N VAL A 242 4.37 15.67 13.32
CA VAL A 242 4.20 14.24 13.06
C VAL A 242 3.78 13.61 14.37
N VAL A 243 2.71 12.81 14.33
CA VAL A 243 2.15 12.13 15.49
C VAL A 243 3.16 11.19 16.14
N GLU A 244 3.04 10.97 17.45
CA GLU A 244 3.97 10.12 18.21
C GLU A 244 4.01 8.67 17.68
N ASP A 245 2.91 8.17 17.11
CA ASP A 245 2.81 6.84 16.52
C ASP A 245 3.82 6.60 15.37
N LEU A 246 4.29 7.68 14.77
CA LEU A 246 5.29 7.71 13.71
C LEU A 246 6.63 8.27 14.19
N ARG A 247 6.62 9.38 14.94
CA ARG A 247 7.83 10.07 15.41
C ARG A 247 8.55 9.31 16.53
N ASP A 248 7.84 8.63 17.40
CA ASP A 248 8.43 7.98 18.58
C ASP A 248 8.20 6.45 18.56
N PHE A 249 7.17 5.99 17.83
CA PHE A 249 6.70 4.61 17.89
C PHE A 249 6.50 3.90 16.53
N ILE A 250 7.14 4.36 15.43
CA ILE A 250 7.15 3.55 14.20
C ILE A 250 7.93 2.24 14.44
N PHE A 251 7.59 1.17 13.74
CA PHE A 251 8.29 -0.11 13.88
C PHE A 251 9.78 0.02 13.56
N GLY A 252 10.63 -0.62 14.38
CA GLY A 252 12.08 -0.62 14.22
C GLY A 252 12.68 -1.98 13.87
N PRO A 253 13.99 -2.02 13.51
CA PRO A 253 14.73 -3.25 13.26
C PRO A 253 14.95 -4.04 14.54
N MET A 254 15.51 -5.25 14.47
CA MET A 254 15.60 -6.17 15.63
C MET A 254 16.29 -5.60 16.89
N HIS A 255 17.16 -4.58 16.77
CA HIS A 255 17.83 -3.97 17.91
C HIS A 255 16.94 -3.02 18.73
N PHE A 256 15.92 -2.43 18.11
CA PHE A 256 14.97 -1.51 18.75
C PHE A 256 13.59 -1.74 18.17
N THR A 257 12.60 -2.08 19.01
CA THR A 257 11.24 -2.32 18.50
C THR A 257 10.58 -1.07 17.92
N ARG A 258 11.08 0.12 18.30
CA ARG A 258 10.58 1.43 17.89
C ARG A 258 11.69 2.29 17.30
N LEU A 259 11.33 3.18 16.39
CA LEU A 259 12.18 4.21 15.78
C LEU A 259 11.47 5.55 15.68
N ASP A 260 12.20 6.55 15.21
CA ASP A 260 11.69 7.86 14.79
C ASP A 260 11.67 7.95 13.26
N VAL A 261 10.47 8.11 12.67
CA VAL A 261 10.32 8.21 11.21
C VAL A 261 10.93 9.49 10.63
N VAL A 262 10.92 10.59 11.39
CA VAL A 262 11.45 11.89 10.97
C VAL A 262 12.97 11.80 10.93
N ALA A 263 13.59 11.32 12.01
CA ALA A 263 15.03 11.07 12.05
C ALA A 263 15.45 10.09 10.94
N SER A 264 14.69 9.00 10.74
CA SER A 264 14.95 8.02 9.68
C SER A 264 14.86 8.64 8.28
N SER A 265 13.91 9.55 8.05
CA SER A 265 13.74 10.25 6.77
C SER A 265 14.90 11.21 6.51
N ILE A 266 15.35 11.96 7.53
CA ILE A 266 16.52 12.84 7.45
C ILE A 266 17.78 12.02 7.14
N MET A 267 17.99 10.92 7.85
CA MET A 267 19.15 10.05 7.61
C MET A 267 19.11 9.42 6.22
N ARG A 268 17.93 9.00 5.74
CA ARG A 268 17.75 8.50 4.37
C ARG A 268 18.05 9.58 3.32
N GLY A 269 17.65 10.83 3.56
CA GLY A 269 17.99 11.96 2.68
C GLY A 269 19.50 12.20 2.59
N ARG A 270 20.21 12.10 3.71
CA ARG A 270 21.69 12.18 3.75
C ARG A 270 22.34 11.00 3.02
N ASP A 271 21.83 9.78 3.22
CA ASP A 271 22.29 8.56 2.55
C ASP A 271 22.13 8.65 1.02
N ASN A 272 21.02 9.25 0.57
CA ASN A 272 20.74 9.52 -0.84
C ASN A 272 21.54 10.69 -1.44
N GLY A 273 22.36 11.39 -0.64
CA GLY A 273 23.10 12.56 -1.09
C GLY A 273 22.21 13.68 -1.63
N LEU A 274 21.03 13.89 -1.01
CA LEU A 274 20.12 14.95 -1.44
C LEU A 274 20.79 16.34 -1.32
N PRO A 275 20.53 17.26 -2.28
CA PRO A 275 21.05 18.61 -2.21
C PRO A 275 20.44 19.40 -1.04
N SER A 276 21.02 20.56 -0.75
CA SER A 276 20.42 21.53 0.16
C SER A 276 19.06 22.00 -0.35
N TYR A 277 18.31 22.64 0.54
CA TYR A 277 17.06 23.31 0.18
C TYR A 277 17.27 24.49 -0.80
N ASN A 278 18.38 25.23 -0.64
CA ASN A 278 18.76 26.37 -1.48
C ASN A 278 19.60 25.94 -2.69
#